data_AF-A0A972KN01-F1
#
_entry.id   AF-A0A972KN01-F1
#
_cell.length_a   1.000
_cell.length_b   1.000
_cell.length_c   1.000
_cell.angle_alpha   90.00
_cell.angle_beta   90.00
_cell.angle_gamma   90.00
#
_symmetry.space_group_name_H-M   'P 1'
#
loop_
_entity.id
_entity.type
_entity.pdbx_description
1 polymer ?
#
loop_
_entity_poly.entity_id
_entity_poly.type
_entity_poly.pdbx_seq_one_letter_code
_entity_poly.pdbx_strand_id
1 'polypeptide(L)' 'RPRQSSRFRQRIMHKYKYYMERFNRKACVGCGRCLRSCPVNMNMVEILSRIAEGKVQS' A
#
# COMPACT_ATOMS: atom_id res chain seq x y z
N ARG A 1 -17.75 -12.08 -2.91
CA ARG A 1 -16.95 -10.86 -3.21
C ARG A 1 -15.69 -10.88 -2.35
N PRO A 2 -14.47 -10.72 -2.90
CA PRO A 2 -13.24 -10.78 -2.10
C PRO A 2 -13.26 -9.73 -0.98
N ARG A 3 -12.75 -10.12 0.20
CA ARG A 3 -12.69 -9.27 1.41
C ARG A 3 -11.90 -8.00 1.11
N GLN A 4 -12.28 -6.91 1.78
CA GLN A 4 -11.62 -5.61 1.62
C GLN A 4 -10.12 -5.68 1.92
N SER A 5 -9.72 -6.52 2.87
CA SER A 5 -8.31 -6.80 3.20
C SER A 5 -7.53 -7.38 2.01
N SER A 6 -8.11 -8.31 1.25
CA SER A 6 -7.47 -8.90 0.08
C SER A 6 -7.25 -7.87 -1.03
N ARG A 7 -8.22 -6.97 -1.27
CA ARG A 7 -8.09 -5.88 -2.26
C ARG A 7 -7.00 -4.88 -1.85
N PHE A 8 -6.96 -4.54 -0.56
CA PHE A 8 -5.95 -3.66 0.00
C PHE A 8 -4.54 -4.26 -0.15
N ARG A 9 -4.37 -5.53 0.21
CA ARG A 9 -3.12 -6.28 0.02
C ARG A 9 -2.67 -6.27 -1.44
N GLN A 10 -3.58 -6.59 -2.36
CA GLN A 10 -3.26 -6.61 -3.79
C GLN A 10 -2.81 -5.24 -4.30
N ARG A 11 -3.45 -4.16 -3.82
CA ARG A 11 -3.09 -2.78 -4.19
C ARG A 11 -1.70 -2.39 -3.67
N ILE A 12 -1.32 -2.79 -2.45
CA ILE A 12 0.03 -2.59 -1.92
C ILE A 12 1.03 -3.35 -2.78
N MET A 13 0.82 -4.66 -2.95
CA MET A 13 1.74 -5.53 -3.68
C MET A 13 1.97 -5.03 -5.11
N HIS A 14 0.91 -4.63 -5.81
CA HIS A 14 1.04 -4.09 -7.16
C HIS A 14 1.87 -2.81 -7.21
N LYS A 15 1.72 -1.89 -6.26
CA LYS A 15 2.41 -0.59 -6.30
C LYS A 15 3.85 -0.63 -5.80
N TYR A 16 4.14 -1.52 -4.84
CA TYR A 16 5.40 -1.50 -4.09
C TYR A 16 6.24 -2.78 -4.24
N LYS A 17 5.64 -3.90 -4.67
CA LYS A 17 6.37 -5.14 -4.95
C LYS A 17 6.46 -5.41 -6.46
N TYR A 18 5.35 -5.72 -7.11
CA TYR A 18 5.36 -6.17 -8.51
C TYR A 18 5.88 -5.11 -9.48
N TYR A 19 5.47 -3.85 -9.30
CA TYR A 19 5.98 -2.77 -10.15
C TYR A 19 7.47 -2.48 -9.90
N MET A 20 7.92 -2.70 -8.66
CA MET A 20 9.32 -2.53 -8.29
C MET A 20 10.17 -3.68 -8.86
N GLU A 21 9.71 -4.93 -8.75
CA GLU A 21 10.35 -6.10 -9.36
C GLU A 21 10.45 -5.98 -10.89
N ARG A 22 9.43 -5.41 -11.55
CA ARG A 22 9.38 -5.33 -13.01
C ARG A 22 10.07 -4.10 -13.61
N PHE A 23 10.00 -2.95 -12.93
CA PHE A 23 10.43 -1.66 -13.48
C PHE A 23 11.46 -0.93 -12.60
N ASN A 24 11.92 -1.57 -11.53
CA ASN A 24 12.86 -1.03 -10.54
C ASN A 24 12.45 0.34 -9.96
N ARG A 25 11.13 0.59 -9.89
CA ARG A 25 10.54 1.84 -9.42
C ARG A 25 9.23 1.59 -8.70
N LYS A 26 8.86 2.47 -7.77
CA LYS A 26 7.54 2.42 -7.12
C LYS A 26 6.48 2.98 -8.07
N ALA A 27 5.32 2.32 -8.17
CA ALA A 27 4.17 2.84 -8.94
C ALA A 27 3.36 3.89 -8.16
N CYS A 28 3.67 4.09 -6.87
CA CYS A 28 3.03 5.12 -6.07
C CYS A 28 3.67 6.49 -6.33
N VAL A 29 2.85 7.46 -6.75
CA VAL A 29 3.26 8.86 -7.03
C VAL A 29 2.74 9.85 -6.00
N GLY A 30 2.23 9.40 -4.84
CA GLY A 30 1.71 10.31 -3.81
C GLY A 30 0.32 10.93 -4.07
N CYS A 31 -0.40 10.52 -5.12
CA CYS A 31 -1.70 11.12 -5.51
C CYS A 31 -2.86 11.05 -4.48
N GLY A 32 -2.70 10.39 -3.34
CA GLY A 32 -3.73 10.28 -2.29
C GLY A 32 -4.98 9.48 -2.64
N ARG A 33 -5.10 8.90 -3.85
CA ARG A 33 -6.28 8.11 -4.28
C ARG A 33 -6.57 6.92 -3.37
N CYS A 34 -5.53 6.33 -2.77
CA CYS A 34 -5.70 5.24 -1.82
C CYS A 34 -6.43 5.66 -0.54
N LEU A 35 -6.17 6.87 -0.03
CA LEU A 35 -6.84 7.44 1.14
C LEU A 35 -8.30 7.77 0.82
N ARG A 36 -8.53 8.56 -0.25
CA ARG A 36 -9.89 9.00 -0.64
C ARG A 36 -10.85 7.86 -0.94
N SER A 37 -10.36 6.77 -1.53
CA SER A 37 -11.17 5.60 -1.85
C SER A 37 -11.34 4.62 -0.68
N CYS A 38 -10.65 4.83 0.44
CA CYS A 38 -10.67 3.90 1.56
C CYS A 38 -11.88 4.17 2.46
N PRO A 39 -12.81 3.21 2.63
CA PRO A 39 -13.98 3.41 3.50
C PRO A 39 -13.64 3.49 4.99
N VAL A 40 -12.42 3.08 5.38
CA VAL A 40 -11.95 3.04 6.78
C VAL A 40 -10.72 3.91 7.00
N ASN A 41 -10.41 4.79 6.05
CA ASN A 41 -9.32 5.78 6.13
C ASN A 41 -7.93 5.20 6.47
N MET A 42 -7.59 4.04 5.92
CA MET A 42 -6.28 3.40 6.12
C MET A 42 -5.18 4.11 5.30
N ASN A 43 -4.22 4.73 5.99
CA ASN A 43 -3.08 5.39 5.36
C ASN A 43 -1.98 4.41 4.95
N MET A 44 -2.01 3.99 3.69
CA MET A 44 -1.04 3.06 3.13
C MET A 44 0.40 3.59 3.12
N VAL A 45 0.60 4.92 3.01
CA VAL A 45 1.96 5.51 3.00
C VAL A 45 2.57 5.41 4.38
N GLU A 46 1.82 5.78 5.40
CA GLU A 46 2.24 5.71 6.80
C GLU A 46 2.54 4.27 7.22
N ILE A 47 1.66 3.32 6.89
CA ILE A 47 1.88 1.90 7.19
C ILE A 47 3.18 1.40 6.56
N LEU A 48 3.47 1.79 5.31
CA LEU A 48 4.71 1.39 4.64
C LEU A 48 5.95 2.05 5.24
N SER A 49 5.87 3.33 5.64
CA SER A 49 6.95 3.97 6.40
C SER A 49 7.20 3.24 7.72
N ARG A 50 6.13 2.90 8.46
CA ARG A 50 6.27 2.15 9.73
C ARG A 50 6.90 0.77 9.54
N ILE A 51 6.55 0.06 8.46
CA ILE A 51 7.18 -1.21 8.10
C ILE A 51 8.66 -1.01 7.74
N ALA A 52 8.97 0.02 6.94
CA ALA A 52 10.35 0.34 6.57
C ALA A 52 11.21 0.76 7.77
N GLU A 53 10.62 1.41 8.77
CA GLU A 53 11.25 1.79 10.03
C GLU A 53 11.31 0.63 11.05
N GLY A 54 10.76 -0.55 10.72
CA GLY A 54 10.70 -1.69 11.65
C GLY A 54 9.74 -1.50 12.84
N LYS A 55 8.87 -0.48 12.80
CA LYS A 55 7.90 -0.14 13.87
C LYS A 55 6.56 -0.85 13.69
N VAL A 56 6.59 -2.11 13.27
CA VAL A 56 5.39 -2.96 13.30
C VAL A 56 5.27 -3.48 14.72
N GLN A 57 4.41 -2.85 15.52
CA GLN A 57 4.08 -3.34 16.85
C GLN A 57 3.47 -4.75 16.69
N SER A 58 4.10 -5.70 17.39
CA SER A 58 3.65 -7.06 17.62
C SER A 58 2.25 -7.12 18.21
#